data_AF-A0A7K0KQY1-F1
#
_entry.id   AF-A0A7K0KQY1-F1
#
_cell.length_a   1.000
_cell.length_b   1.000
_cell.length_c   1.000
_cell.angle_alpha   90.00
_cell.angle_beta   90.00
_cell.angle_gamma   90.00
#
_symmetry.space_group_name_H-M   'P 1'
#
loop_
_entity.id
_entity.type
_entity.pdbx_description
1 polymer ?
#
loop_
_entity_poly.entity_id
_entity_poly.type
_entity_poly.pdbx_seq_one_letter_code
_entity_poly.pdbx_strand_id
1 'polypeptide(L)'
;MTEPATGATDSAGMRLLGLVDTEDPYDVDDAEILPLQIQAAHEAFARMRPLIPLLDRRATEAGIEKITSLADVVPLLFSHTVHKSYPQSFIQKGRWDRLLEWYDSLAAQPLVDAVDLTDVENIDDFAAALTRAGMLPHVTSGTSGKISLINNTPGDRDRAERIGAAVVGWPRPLRTKGSMHFYGLVPSSGYSKHVEFTRSLAETFAPEGKRHFLSDEPMLPSVAARAAAMRTRMMDGSATPAEIAAFDDEANARADRMSRNLRDLTSDIIEHRAEPMIVMGVWTQHWAIMQQARELGCADGEFHP
;
A
#
# COMPACT_ATOMS: atom_id res chain seq x y z
N MET A 1 26.95 20.26 -12.96
CA MET A 1 26.23 19.91 -14.20
C MET A 1 26.92 18.69 -14.77
N THR A 2 26.51 17.52 -14.32
CA THR A 2 26.96 16.22 -14.80
C THR A 2 25.86 15.70 -15.70
N GLU A 3 26.19 15.42 -16.96
CA GLU A 3 25.27 14.83 -17.94
C GLU A 3 24.69 13.51 -17.41
N PRO A 4 23.39 13.24 -17.62
CA PRO A 4 22.85 11.93 -17.34
C PRO A 4 23.31 10.96 -18.41
N ALA A 5 23.82 9.80 -17.98
CA ALA A 5 24.23 8.71 -18.85
C ALA A 5 23.09 8.32 -19.82
N THR A 6 23.40 8.35 -21.12
CA THR A 6 22.51 8.13 -22.28
C THR A 6 22.02 6.68 -22.46
N GLY A 7 22.00 5.86 -21.41
CA GLY A 7 21.59 4.45 -21.46
C GLY A 7 20.25 4.11 -20.79
N ALA A 8 19.60 5.05 -20.10
CA ALA A 8 18.44 4.76 -19.25
C ALA A 8 17.07 4.80 -19.96
N THR A 9 16.98 5.41 -21.14
CA THR A 9 15.70 5.72 -21.81
C THR A 9 15.10 4.58 -22.65
N ASP A 10 15.84 3.50 -22.93
CA ASP A 10 15.46 2.47 -23.92
C ASP A 10 15.18 1.06 -23.37
N SER A 11 15.16 0.86 -22.05
CA SER A 11 14.89 -0.47 -21.47
C SER A 11 13.46 -0.95 -21.76
N ALA A 12 13.27 -2.27 -21.91
CA ALA A 12 11.94 -2.86 -22.10
C ALA A 12 10.99 -2.52 -20.95
N GLY A 13 11.51 -2.47 -19.72
CA GLY A 13 10.74 -2.03 -18.55
C GLY A 13 10.22 -0.60 -18.67
N MET A 14 11.05 0.34 -19.16
CA MET A 14 10.61 1.73 -19.36
C MET A 14 9.60 1.85 -20.50
N ARG A 15 9.73 1.05 -21.57
CA ARG A 15 8.75 0.98 -22.65
C ARG A 15 7.38 0.51 -22.15
N LEU A 16 7.33 -0.55 -21.33
CA LEU A 16 6.08 -1.02 -20.71
C LEU A 16 5.43 0.06 -19.84
N LEU A 17 6.23 0.74 -19.02
CA LEU A 17 5.72 1.81 -18.16
C LEU A 17 5.26 3.02 -18.96
N GLY A 18 5.88 3.28 -20.11
CA GLY A 18 5.48 4.33 -21.04
C GLY A 18 4.10 4.08 -21.68
N LEU A 19 3.64 2.83 -21.72
CA LEU A 19 2.27 2.53 -22.18
C LEU A 19 1.22 3.24 -21.34
N VAL A 20 1.51 3.57 -20.08
CA VAL A 20 0.57 4.29 -19.20
C VAL A 20 0.15 5.66 -19.74
N ASP A 21 0.95 6.24 -20.65
CA ASP A 21 0.68 7.54 -21.23
C ASP A 21 -0.08 7.45 -22.58
N THR A 22 -0.37 6.24 -23.08
CA THR A 22 -1.18 6.05 -24.29
C THR A 22 -2.66 6.33 -24.02
N GLU A 23 -3.46 6.38 -25.09
CA GLU A 23 -4.91 6.60 -24.97
C GLU A 23 -5.59 5.48 -24.18
N ASP A 24 -5.29 4.22 -24.52
CA ASP A 24 -5.63 3.03 -23.76
C ASP A 24 -4.36 2.20 -23.48
N PRO A 25 -3.88 2.14 -22.22
CA PRO A 25 -2.69 1.37 -21.85
C PRO A 25 -2.90 -0.15 -21.90
N TYR A 26 -4.15 -0.62 -22.08
CA TYR A 26 -4.50 -2.02 -22.15
C TYR A 26 -4.85 -2.49 -23.56
N ASP A 27 -4.91 -1.58 -24.54
CA ASP A 27 -5.15 -1.91 -25.96
C ASP A 27 -3.83 -2.22 -26.68
N VAL A 28 -3.19 -3.32 -26.26
CA VAL A 28 -1.95 -3.83 -26.87
C VAL A 28 -2.10 -5.33 -27.12
N ASP A 29 -1.71 -5.78 -28.31
CA ASP A 29 -1.81 -7.18 -28.71
C ASP A 29 -0.91 -8.08 -27.84
N ASP A 30 -1.43 -9.24 -27.45
CA ASP A 30 -0.72 -10.22 -26.62
C ASP A 30 0.61 -10.67 -27.26
N ALA A 31 0.65 -10.80 -28.59
CA ALA A 31 1.85 -11.18 -29.34
C ALA A 31 2.93 -10.10 -29.31
N GLU A 32 2.57 -8.84 -29.04
CA GLU A 32 3.50 -7.72 -28.92
C GLU A 32 3.92 -7.48 -27.46
N ILE A 33 2.97 -7.57 -26.52
CA ILE A 33 3.21 -7.24 -25.11
C ILE A 33 3.99 -8.34 -24.38
N LEU A 34 3.72 -9.61 -24.64
CA LEU A 34 4.33 -10.73 -23.91
C LEU A 34 5.86 -10.80 -24.12
N PRO A 35 6.40 -10.71 -25.35
CA PRO A 35 7.85 -10.64 -25.55
C PRO A 35 8.49 -9.46 -24.80
N LEU A 36 7.82 -8.30 -24.80
CA LEU A 36 8.29 -7.11 -24.10
C LEU A 36 8.29 -7.29 -22.56
N GLN A 37 7.25 -7.94 -22.01
CA GLN A 37 7.16 -8.31 -20.59
C GLN A 37 8.27 -9.28 -20.17
N ILE A 38 8.55 -10.30 -20.97
CA ILE A 38 9.64 -11.26 -20.71
C ILE A 38 10.99 -10.54 -20.72
N GLN A 39 11.23 -9.67 -21.71
CA GLN A 39 12.46 -8.88 -21.77
C GLN A 39 12.59 -7.95 -20.55
N ALA A 40 11.53 -7.23 -20.17
CA ALA A 40 11.53 -6.36 -19.02
C ALA A 40 11.76 -7.12 -17.70
N ALA A 41 11.15 -8.29 -17.55
CA ALA A 41 11.37 -9.18 -16.41
C ALA A 41 12.84 -9.63 -16.34
N HIS A 42 13.44 -10.01 -17.48
CA HIS A 42 14.85 -10.36 -17.54
C HIS A 42 15.77 -9.20 -17.14
N GLU A 43 15.54 -7.99 -17.68
CA GLU A 43 16.30 -6.79 -17.34
C GLU A 43 16.19 -6.45 -15.84
N ALA A 44 14.97 -6.52 -15.29
CA ALA A 44 14.72 -6.30 -13.87
C ALA A 44 15.43 -7.34 -13.00
N PHE A 45 15.37 -8.62 -13.36
CA PHE A 45 16.04 -9.70 -12.66
C PHE A 45 17.57 -9.54 -12.68
N ALA A 46 18.16 -9.28 -13.85
CA ALA A 46 19.60 -9.08 -13.98
C ALA A 46 20.10 -7.91 -13.11
N ARG A 47 19.31 -6.83 -13.00
CA ARG A 47 19.61 -5.68 -12.14
C ARG A 47 19.43 -5.98 -10.65
N MET A 48 18.35 -6.68 -10.28
CA MET A 48 17.96 -6.87 -8.87
C MET A 48 18.64 -8.05 -8.20
N ARG A 49 18.99 -9.11 -8.94
CA ARG A 49 19.66 -10.30 -8.40
C ARG A 49 20.91 -9.97 -7.57
N PRO A 50 21.88 -9.16 -8.04
CA PRO A 50 23.07 -8.86 -7.23
C PRO A 50 22.77 -7.94 -6.02
N LEU A 51 21.60 -7.29 -5.99
CA LEU A 51 21.23 -6.33 -4.95
C LEU A 51 20.37 -6.94 -3.85
N ILE A 52 19.57 -7.97 -4.15
CA ILE A 52 18.62 -8.58 -3.21
C ILE A 52 19.11 -9.99 -2.85
N PRO A 53 19.75 -10.18 -1.67
CA PRO A 53 20.38 -11.46 -1.31
C PRO A 53 19.43 -12.66 -1.35
N LEU A 54 18.16 -12.47 -0.96
CA LEU A 54 17.17 -13.54 -1.01
C LEU A 54 16.80 -13.95 -2.45
N LEU A 55 16.78 -13.00 -3.38
CA LEU A 55 16.50 -13.26 -4.80
C LEU A 55 17.64 -14.08 -5.41
N ASP A 56 18.90 -13.73 -5.12
CA ASP A 56 20.06 -14.48 -5.61
C ASP A 56 20.08 -15.93 -5.10
N ARG A 57 19.76 -16.13 -3.81
CA ARG A 57 19.66 -17.48 -3.23
C ARG A 57 18.60 -18.31 -3.96
N ARG A 58 17.40 -17.77 -4.14
CA ARG A 58 16.31 -18.48 -4.85
C ARG A 58 16.65 -18.78 -6.29
N ALA A 59 17.26 -17.83 -7.00
CA ALA A 59 17.70 -18.03 -8.37
C ALA A 59 18.72 -19.17 -8.48
N THR A 60 19.67 -19.23 -7.55
CA THR A 60 20.68 -20.29 -7.48
C THR A 60 20.05 -21.65 -7.17
N GLU A 61 19.16 -21.72 -6.19
CA GLU A 61 18.44 -22.96 -5.83
C GLU A 61 17.55 -23.48 -6.97
N ALA A 62 16.92 -22.57 -7.72
CA ALA A 62 16.08 -22.91 -8.87
C ALA A 62 16.87 -23.17 -10.16
N GLY A 63 18.18 -22.94 -10.18
CA GLY A 63 19.01 -23.07 -11.38
C GLY A 63 18.70 -22.03 -12.46
N ILE A 64 18.26 -20.83 -12.08
CA ILE A 64 17.82 -19.77 -13.00
C ILE A 64 18.90 -18.71 -13.12
N GLU A 65 19.49 -18.60 -14.30
CA GLU A 65 20.46 -17.56 -14.66
C GLU A 65 19.85 -16.44 -15.50
N LYS A 66 18.80 -16.76 -16.25
CA LYS A 66 18.13 -15.85 -17.17
C LYS A 66 16.62 -16.15 -17.20
N ILE A 67 15.83 -15.09 -17.38
CA ILE A 67 14.40 -15.21 -17.65
C ILE A 67 14.21 -15.24 -19.17
N THR A 68 13.62 -16.31 -19.66
CA THR A 68 13.29 -16.54 -21.08
C THR A 68 11.82 -16.81 -21.30
N SER A 69 11.08 -17.08 -20.23
CA SER A 69 9.64 -17.34 -20.23
C SER A 69 9.00 -16.88 -18.91
N LEU A 70 7.66 -16.80 -18.87
CA LEU A 70 6.93 -16.54 -17.63
C LEU A 70 7.13 -17.65 -16.58
N ALA A 71 7.39 -18.88 -17.01
CA ALA A 71 7.62 -20.00 -16.10
C ALA A 71 8.89 -19.81 -15.25
N ASP A 72 9.91 -19.13 -15.80
CA ASP A 72 11.15 -18.82 -15.09
C ASP A 72 10.90 -17.81 -13.94
N VAL A 73 9.85 -17.01 -14.03
CA VAL A 73 9.52 -16.00 -12.99
C VAL A 73 8.91 -16.66 -11.75
N VAL A 74 8.07 -17.68 -11.93
CA VAL A 74 7.31 -18.33 -10.86
C VAL A 74 8.16 -18.74 -9.64
N PRO A 75 9.27 -19.48 -9.78
CA PRO A 75 10.10 -19.88 -8.63
C PRO A 75 10.84 -18.71 -7.96
N LEU A 76 10.98 -17.57 -8.65
CA LEU A 76 11.62 -16.35 -8.14
C LEU A 76 10.69 -15.50 -7.27
N LEU A 77 9.37 -15.71 -7.34
CA LEU A 77 8.39 -14.96 -6.57
C LEU A 77 8.51 -15.23 -5.07
N PHE A 78 8.39 -14.17 -4.27
CA PHE A 78 8.33 -14.27 -2.81
C PHE A 78 6.90 -14.51 -2.35
N SER A 79 6.68 -15.53 -1.52
CA SER A 79 5.39 -15.72 -0.86
C SER A 79 5.15 -14.59 0.15
N HIS A 80 3.89 -14.28 0.43
CA HIS A 80 3.51 -13.27 1.44
C HIS A 80 4.10 -13.54 2.84
N THR A 81 4.47 -14.80 3.15
CA THR A 81 5.12 -15.19 4.39
C THR A 81 6.55 -14.69 4.53
N VAL A 82 7.26 -14.45 3.41
CA VAL A 82 8.63 -13.93 3.41
C VAL A 82 8.68 -12.57 4.11
N HIS A 83 7.73 -11.68 3.80
CA HIS A 83 7.62 -10.32 4.36
C HIS A 83 7.21 -10.28 5.84
N LYS A 84 6.98 -11.44 6.45
CA LYS A 84 6.71 -11.59 7.88
C LYS A 84 7.48 -12.76 8.48
N SER A 85 8.66 -13.07 7.94
CA SER A 85 9.47 -14.21 8.37
C SER A 85 10.40 -13.91 9.56
N TYR A 86 10.62 -12.65 9.92
CA TYR A 86 11.44 -12.25 11.07
C TYR A 86 10.97 -12.88 12.39
N PRO A 87 11.85 -13.37 13.29
CA PRO A 87 11.43 -13.84 14.60
C PRO A 87 10.58 -12.82 15.38
N GLN A 88 9.44 -13.23 15.94
CA GLN A 88 8.57 -12.34 16.72
C GLN A 88 9.29 -11.75 17.94
N SER A 89 10.27 -12.49 18.47
CA SER A 89 11.16 -12.05 19.55
C SER A 89 11.94 -10.79 19.21
N PHE A 90 12.12 -10.45 17.92
CA PHE A 90 12.79 -9.20 17.55
C PHE A 90 11.99 -7.98 18.01
N ILE A 91 10.69 -7.97 17.75
CA ILE A 91 9.79 -6.90 18.21
C ILE A 91 9.62 -6.97 19.73
N GLN A 92 9.32 -8.16 20.29
CA GLN A 92 9.02 -8.30 21.72
C GLN A 92 10.19 -7.93 22.64
N LYS A 93 11.43 -8.08 22.18
CA LYS A 93 12.65 -7.79 22.94
C LYS A 93 13.35 -6.51 22.50
N GLY A 94 12.71 -5.68 21.66
CA GLY A 94 13.32 -4.45 21.14
C GLY A 94 14.62 -4.67 20.37
N ARG A 95 14.78 -5.82 19.70
CA ARG A 95 15.95 -6.13 18.85
C ARG A 95 15.76 -5.53 17.47
N TRP A 96 15.65 -4.20 17.43
CA TRP A 96 15.46 -3.43 16.20
C TRP A 96 16.65 -3.55 15.25
N ASP A 97 17.86 -3.74 15.81
CA ASP A 97 19.08 -4.10 15.07
C ASP A 97 18.85 -5.33 14.17
N ARG A 98 18.31 -6.41 14.74
CA ARG A 98 18.04 -7.66 14.02
C ARG A 98 16.85 -7.56 13.09
N LEU A 99 15.85 -6.75 13.44
CA LEU A 99 14.73 -6.48 12.55
C LEU A 99 15.21 -5.72 11.30
N LEU A 100 16.11 -4.75 11.47
CA LEU A 100 16.71 -3.99 10.37
C LEU A 100 17.56 -4.89 9.47
N GLU A 101 18.45 -5.72 10.04
CA GLU A 101 19.24 -6.71 9.27
C GLU A 101 18.34 -7.63 8.42
N TRP A 102 17.23 -8.11 9.00
CA TRP A 102 16.26 -8.92 8.26
C TRP A 102 15.57 -8.12 7.15
N TYR A 103 15.12 -6.89 7.45
CA TYR A 103 14.41 -6.03 6.51
C TYR A 103 15.30 -5.63 5.32
N ASP A 104 16.58 -5.36 5.60
CA ASP A 104 17.65 -5.08 4.64
C ASP A 104 17.89 -6.25 3.67
N SER A 105 17.80 -7.49 4.14
CA SER A 105 17.94 -8.68 3.28
C SER A 105 16.87 -8.81 2.18
N LEU A 106 15.78 -8.03 2.29
CA LEU A 106 14.68 -7.95 1.33
C LEU A 106 14.71 -6.63 0.53
N ALA A 107 15.69 -5.76 0.75
CA ALA A 107 15.81 -4.46 0.10
C ALA A 107 16.82 -4.52 -1.05
N ALA A 108 16.67 -3.62 -2.02
CA ALA A 108 17.62 -3.46 -3.13
C ALA A 108 18.72 -2.42 -2.82
N GLN A 109 18.63 -1.74 -1.68
CA GLN A 109 19.62 -0.76 -1.22
C GLN A 109 19.99 -1.07 0.23
N PRO A 110 21.27 -0.95 0.63
CA PRO A 110 21.68 -1.19 2.01
C PRO A 110 21.05 -0.18 2.98
N LEU A 111 20.50 -0.68 4.09
CA LEU A 111 19.78 0.10 5.09
C LEU A 111 20.43 0.09 6.47
N VAL A 112 21.23 -0.94 6.79
CA VAL A 112 21.81 -1.13 8.15
C VAL A 112 22.61 0.09 8.62
N ASP A 113 23.38 0.71 7.72
CA ASP A 113 24.19 1.89 8.04
C ASP A 113 23.45 3.23 7.81
N ALA A 114 22.27 3.19 7.18
CA ALA A 114 21.51 4.38 6.79
C ALA A 114 20.38 4.72 7.79
N VAL A 115 19.94 3.76 8.58
CA VAL A 115 18.79 3.90 9.48
C VAL A 115 19.27 4.06 10.92
N ASP A 116 18.99 5.22 11.50
CA ASP A 116 19.27 5.49 12.91
C ASP A 116 18.18 4.86 13.81
N LEU A 117 18.63 4.00 14.73
CA LEU A 117 17.79 3.26 15.67
C LEU A 117 17.88 3.77 17.13
N THR A 118 18.57 4.89 17.39
CA THR A 118 18.87 5.38 18.76
C THR A 118 17.62 5.54 19.64
N ASP A 119 16.51 6.04 19.07
CA ASP A 119 15.26 6.33 19.78
C ASP A 119 14.10 5.43 19.32
N VAL A 120 14.39 4.18 18.93
CA VAL A 120 13.35 3.23 18.48
C VAL A 120 12.90 2.36 19.64
N GLU A 121 11.69 2.61 20.15
CA GLU A 121 11.12 1.85 21.26
C GLU A 121 10.07 0.82 20.81
N ASN A 122 9.38 1.13 19.72
CA ASN A 122 8.31 0.29 19.19
C ASN A 122 8.31 0.23 17.65
N ILE A 123 7.35 -0.52 17.09
CA ILE A 123 7.28 -0.75 15.65
C ILE A 123 6.89 0.50 14.84
N ASP A 124 6.19 1.45 15.45
CA ASP A 124 5.85 2.73 14.82
C ASP A 124 7.10 3.59 14.71
N ASP A 125 7.93 3.63 15.76
CA ASP A 125 9.22 4.34 15.74
C ASP A 125 10.18 3.74 14.71
N PHE A 126 10.17 2.41 14.57
CA PHE A 126 10.95 1.72 13.55
C PHE A 126 10.50 2.11 12.14
N ALA A 127 9.18 2.13 11.88
CA ALA A 127 8.65 2.56 10.59
C ALA A 127 8.95 4.06 10.32
N ALA A 128 8.92 4.89 11.36
CA ALA A 128 9.31 6.29 11.28
C ALA A 128 10.82 6.46 11.02
N ALA A 129 11.68 5.62 11.61
CA ALA A 129 13.12 5.63 11.37
C ALA A 129 13.46 5.27 9.92
N LEU A 130 12.81 4.23 9.37
CA LEU A 130 12.90 3.90 7.95
C LEU A 130 12.45 5.08 7.07
N THR A 131 11.37 5.76 7.47
CA THR A 131 10.86 6.94 6.74
C THR A 131 11.86 8.09 6.74
N ARG A 132 12.50 8.38 7.88
CA ARG A 132 13.55 9.40 8.00
C ARG A 132 14.79 9.06 7.16
N ALA A 133 15.09 7.77 6.99
CA ALA A 133 16.16 7.29 6.11
C ALA A 133 15.79 7.29 4.60
N GLY A 134 14.62 7.83 4.24
CA GLY A 134 14.19 7.96 2.84
C GLY A 134 13.49 6.73 2.27
N MET A 135 13.10 5.77 3.12
CA MET A 135 12.21 4.66 2.73
C MET A 135 10.75 5.03 2.95
N LEU A 136 9.82 4.23 2.41
CA LEU A 136 8.38 4.39 2.62
C LEU A 136 7.77 3.03 2.99
N PRO A 137 8.12 2.44 4.15
CA PRO A 137 7.76 1.05 4.45
C PRO A 137 6.25 0.84 4.42
N HIS A 138 5.83 -0.24 3.75
CA HIS A 138 4.45 -0.67 3.84
C HIS A 138 4.25 -1.70 4.93
N VAL A 139 3.26 -1.45 5.78
CA VAL A 139 2.87 -2.36 6.85
C VAL A 139 1.46 -2.89 6.60
N THR A 140 1.33 -4.21 6.60
CA THR A 140 0.02 -4.87 6.46
C THR A 140 -0.19 -5.85 7.60
N SER A 141 -1.43 -5.94 8.09
CA SER A 141 -1.82 -6.96 9.06
C SER A 141 -2.44 -8.14 8.34
N GLY A 142 -1.90 -9.34 8.59
CA GLY A 142 -2.49 -10.59 8.12
C GLY A 142 -3.38 -11.25 9.18
N THR A 143 -4.11 -12.27 8.76
CA THR A 143 -4.92 -13.12 9.67
C THR A 143 -4.08 -13.93 10.66
N SER A 144 -2.79 -14.12 10.38
CA SER A 144 -1.87 -14.92 11.20
C SER A 144 -1.34 -14.22 12.46
N GLY A 145 -1.87 -13.04 12.82
CA GLY A 145 -1.42 -12.33 14.02
C GLY A 145 0.00 -11.74 13.93
N LYS A 146 0.53 -11.56 12.72
CA LYS A 146 1.85 -10.97 12.49
C LYS A 146 1.79 -10.01 11.33
N ILE A 147 2.38 -8.83 11.52
CA ILE A 147 2.43 -7.81 10.48
C ILE A 147 3.47 -8.20 9.43
N SER A 148 3.25 -7.75 8.19
CA SER A 148 4.24 -7.84 7.12
C SER A 148 4.88 -6.47 6.95
N LEU A 149 6.19 -6.45 6.74
CA LEU A 149 6.98 -5.27 6.42
C LEU A 149 7.47 -5.40 4.98
N ILE A 150 7.12 -4.43 4.14
CA ILE A 150 7.41 -4.44 2.71
C ILE A 150 8.21 -3.20 2.35
N ASN A 151 9.34 -3.41 1.68
CA ASN A 151 10.20 -2.38 1.15
C ASN A 151 9.51 -1.58 0.06
N ASN A 152 9.63 -0.26 0.13
CA ASN A 152 9.14 0.67 -0.89
C ASN A 152 9.95 1.96 -0.80
N THR A 153 10.28 2.53 -1.96
CA THR A 153 11.07 3.76 -2.11
C THR A 153 10.18 4.91 -2.59
N PRO A 154 10.64 6.16 -2.49
CA PRO A 154 9.97 7.29 -3.13
C PRO A 154 9.76 7.08 -4.63
N GLY A 155 10.72 6.49 -5.35
CA GLY A 155 10.58 6.19 -6.78
C GLY A 155 9.50 5.14 -7.08
N ASP A 156 9.31 4.17 -6.18
CA ASP A 156 8.20 3.20 -6.29
C ASP A 156 6.85 3.88 -6.06
N ARG A 157 6.78 4.78 -5.07
CA ARG A 157 5.60 5.61 -4.85
C ARG A 157 5.31 6.44 -6.09
N ASP A 158 6.23 7.29 -6.54
CA ASP A 158 6.02 8.20 -7.68
C ASP A 158 5.54 7.45 -8.94
N ARG A 159 6.05 6.23 -9.17
CA ARG A 159 5.59 5.35 -10.24
C ARG A 159 4.16 4.86 -10.02
N ALA A 160 3.83 4.40 -8.82
CA ALA A 160 2.48 3.97 -8.47
C ALA A 160 1.46 5.12 -8.56
N GLU A 161 1.84 6.33 -8.17
CA GLU A 161 1.01 7.54 -8.28
C GLU A 161 0.73 7.88 -9.75
N ARG A 162 1.79 7.90 -10.58
CA ARG A 162 1.66 8.14 -12.04
C ARG A 162 0.74 7.10 -12.68
N ILE A 163 0.96 5.82 -12.41
CA ILE A 163 0.14 4.73 -12.97
C ILE A 163 -1.30 4.85 -12.47
N GLY A 164 -1.50 4.99 -11.16
CA GLY A 164 -2.82 5.12 -10.54
C GLY A 164 -3.63 6.27 -11.13
N ALA A 165 -3.02 7.44 -11.27
CA ALA A 165 -3.66 8.61 -11.86
C ALA A 165 -4.04 8.42 -13.33
N ALA A 166 -3.30 7.60 -14.08
CA ALA A 166 -3.56 7.35 -15.50
C ALA A 166 -4.65 6.29 -15.74
N VAL A 167 -4.82 5.33 -14.82
CA VAL A 167 -5.74 4.19 -15.00
C VAL A 167 -6.99 4.25 -14.12
N VAL A 168 -7.06 5.15 -13.13
CA VAL A 168 -8.25 5.28 -12.29
C VAL A 168 -9.48 5.64 -13.13
N GLY A 169 -10.54 4.85 -13.00
CA GLY A 169 -11.75 4.98 -13.83
C GLY A 169 -11.72 4.22 -15.15
N TRP A 170 -10.65 3.45 -15.45
CA TRP A 170 -10.61 2.58 -16.64
C TRP A 170 -11.90 1.72 -16.74
N PRO A 171 -12.52 1.59 -17.94
CA PRO A 171 -12.01 1.97 -19.27
C PRO A 171 -12.17 3.44 -19.65
N ARG A 172 -12.66 4.30 -18.76
CA ARG A 172 -12.78 5.75 -18.99
C ARG A 172 -11.99 6.53 -17.94
N PRO A 173 -10.65 6.57 -18.05
CA PRO A 173 -9.84 7.19 -17.02
C PRO A 173 -10.21 8.64 -16.74
N LEU A 174 -10.12 9.02 -15.46
CA LEU A 174 -10.38 10.39 -15.04
C LEU A 174 -9.28 11.31 -15.58
N ARG A 175 -9.63 12.18 -16.54
CA ARG A 175 -8.67 13.09 -17.18
C ARG A 175 -8.55 14.43 -16.45
N THR A 176 -9.63 14.90 -15.82
CA THR A 176 -9.63 16.17 -15.09
C THR A 176 -9.01 16.00 -13.72
N LYS A 177 -7.92 16.72 -13.45
CA LYS A 177 -7.19 16.71 -12.18
C LYS A 177 -7.47 17.96 -11.37
N GLY A 178 -7.39 17.86 -10.05
CA GLY A 178 -7.48 18.99 -9.12
C GLY A 178 -8.83 19.73 -9.09
N SER A 179 -9.93 19.12 -9.52
CA SER A 179 -11.25 19.78 -9.57
C SER A 179 -12.37 19.02 -8.86
N MET A 180 -12.12 17.80 -8.39
CA MET A 180 -13.14 16.93 -7.81
C MET A 180 -13.22 17.07 -6.29
N HIS A 181 -14.36 16.70 -5.71
CA HIS A 181 -14.40 16.26 -4.32
C HIS A 181 -13.77 14.87 -4.20
N PHE A 182 -12.98 14.64 -3.16
CA PHE A 182 -12.41 13.32 -2.91
C PHE A 182 -12.76 12.84 -1.51
N TYR A 183 -13.44 11.70 -1.42
CA TYR A 183 -13.83 11.05 -0.19
C TYR A 183 -13.08 9.72 -0.06
N GLY A 184 -11.97 9.72 0.68
CA GLY A 184 -11.26 8.50 1.04
C GLY A 184 -11.88 7.88 2.28
N LEU A 185 -12.53 6.72 2.15
CA LEU A 185 -13.15 5.97 3.25
C LEU A 185 -12.09 5.18 4.06
N VAL A 186 -10.93 5.79 4.25
CA VAL A 186 -9.76 5.32 4.98
C VAL A 186 -9.23 6.44 5.87
N PRO A 187 -8.38 6.15 6.86
CA PRO A 187 -7.66 7.19 7.59
C PRO A 187 -6.78 8.06 6.67
N SER A 188 -6.59 9.33 7.02
CA SER A 188 -5.80 10.30 6.23
C SER A 188 -4.29 9.99 6.19
N SER A 189 -3.81 9.19 7.13
CA SER A 189 -2.41 8.76 7.20
C SER A 189 -2.25 7.35 7.77
N GLY A 190 -1.12 6.71 7.45
CA GLY A 190 -0.81 5.35 7.89
C GLY A 190 0.16 4.66 6.93
N TYR A 191 0.62 3.47 7.32
CA TYR A 191 1.67 2.75 6.60
C TYR A 191 1.16 1.69 5.62
N SER A 192 -0.15 1.51 5.48
CA SER A 192 -0.67 0.56 4.46
C SER A 192 -0.61 1.15 3.06
N LYS A 193 -0.39 0.31 2.05
CA LYS A 193 -0.44 0.73 0.64
C LYS A 193 -1.79 1.34 0.26
N HIS A 194 -2.89 0.82 0.82
CA HIS A 194 -4.23 1.33 0.51
C HIS A 194 -4.43 2.78 0.96
N VAL A 195 -3.97 3.13 2.17
CA VAL A 195 -4.00 4.51 2.68
C VAL A 195 -3.11 5.42 1.83
N GLU A 196 -1.87 5.02 1.54
CA GLU A 196 -0.97 5.80 0.69
C GLU A 196 -1.57 6.05 -0.71
N PHE A 197 -2.07 4.99 -1.35
CA PHE A 197 -2.65 5.08 -2.68
C PHE A 197 -3.88 6.00 -2.71
N THR A 198 -4.76 5.87 -1.72
CA THR A 198 -5.94 6.73 -1.60
C THR A 198 -5.55 8.19 -1.42
N ARG A 199 -4.53 8.47 -0.61
CA ARG A 199 -4.01 9.83 -0.43
C ARG A 199 -3.40 10.39 -1.72
N SER A 200 -2.62 9.61 -2.45
CA SER A 200 -2.06 10.03 -3.74
C SER A 200 -3.15 10.41 -4.76
N LEU A 201 -4.23 9.62 -4.84
CA LEU A 201 -5.36 9.97 -5.70
C LEU A 201 -6.07 11.24 -5.20
N ALA A 202 -6.24 11.42 -3.89
CA ALA A 202 -6.80 12.66 -3.34
C ALA A 202 -5.96 13.88 -3.71
N GLU A 203 -4.63 13.78 -3.61
CA GLU A 203 -3.69 14.84 -3.98
C GLU A 203 -3.72 15.16 -5.48
N THR A 204 -3.96 14.14 -6.32
CA THR A 204 -4.04 14.27 -7.77
C THR A 204 -5.35 14.87 -8.26
N PHE A 205 -6.49 14.42 -7.72
CA PHE A 205 -7.82 14.70 -8.27
C PHE A 205 -8.58 15.81 -7.55
N ALA A 206 -8.22 16.12 -6.30
CA ALA A 206 -8.89 17.12 -5.49
C ALA A 206 -7.95 18.24 -4.99
N PRO A 207 -8.43 19.50 -4.97
CA PRO A 207 -7.75 20.57 -4.24
C PRO A 207 -7.78 20.29 -2.73
N GLU A 208 -6.85 20.88 -1.98
CA GLU A 208 -6.67 20.61 -0.53
C GLU A 208 -7.98 20.73 0.27
N GLY A 209 -8.78 21.78 0.01
CA GLY A 209 -10.06 22.01 0.70
C GLY A 209 -11.22 21.07 0.32
N LYS A 210 -11.02 20.15 -0.63
CA LYS A 210 -12.02 19.16 -1.06
C LYS A 210 -11.54 17.70 -0.86
N ARG A 211 -10.56 17.50 0.03
CA ARG A 211 -10.04 16.17 0.39
C ARG A 211 -10.60 15.78 1.75
N HIS A 212 -11.40 14.73 1.77
CA HIS A 212 -12.08 14.24 2.96
C HIS A 212 -11.67 12.80 3.22
N PHE A 213 -11.35 12.49 4.49
CA PHE A 213 -10.95 11.15 4.92
C PHE A 213 -11.84 10.67 6.05
N LEU A 214 -11.94 9.35 6.22
CA LEU A 214 -12.78 8.75 7.27
C LEU A 214 -12.29 9.09 8.69
N SER A 215 -11.01 9.39 8.86
CA SER A 215 -10.43 9.75 10.16
C SER A 215 -9.08 10.44 9.99
N ASP A 216 -8.76 11.36 10.88
CA ASP A 216 -7.41 11.92 11.01
C ASP A 216 -6.49 11.08 11.90
N GLU A 217 -7.04 10.09 12.61
CA GLU A 217 -6.26 9.17 13.43
C GLU A 217 -5.43 8.23 12.53
N PRO A 218 -4.09 8.25 12.61
CA PRO A 218 -3.24 7.46 11.74
C PRO A 218 -3.46 5.96 11.91
N MET A 219 -3.41 5.21 10.82
CA MET A 219 -3.38 3.75 10.88
C MET A 219 -1.96 3.26 11.19
N LEU A 220 -1.67 3.13 12.49
CA LEU A 220 -0.36 2.74 13.01
C LEU A 220 -0.10 1.21 12.98
N PRO A 221 1.13 0.78 12.66
CA PRO A 221 1.59 -0.60 12.78
C PRO A 221 1.32 -1.23 14.15
N SER A 222 1.51 -0.49 15.24
CA SER A 222 1.32 -0.97 16.61
C SER A 222 -0.12 -1.37 16.90
N VAL A 223 -1.10 -0.66 16.35
CA VAL A 223 -2.52 -0.99 16.50
C VAL A 223 -2.83 -2.33 15.84
N ALA A 224 -2.31 -2.53 14.64
CA ALA A 224 -2.38 -3.82 13.94
C ALA A 224 -1.69 -4.94 14.72
N ALA A 225 -0.48 -4.69 15.23
CA ALA A 225 0.30 -5.66 16.01
C ALA A 225 -0.39 -6.04 17.34
N ARG A 226 -0.99 -5.07 18.05
CA ARG A 226 -1.73 -5.29 19.29
C ARG A 226 -2.96 -6.17 19.06
N ALA A 227 -3.77 -5.85 18.04
CA ALA A 227 -4.94 -6.64 17.69
C ALA A 227 -4.55 -8.09 17.29
N ALA A 228 -3.46 -8.23 16.57
CA ALA A 228 -2.86 -9.50 16.21
C ALA A 228 -2.43 -10.33 17.44
N ALA A 229 -1.67 -9.72 18.36
CA ALA A 229 -1.22 -10.37 19.58
C ALA A 229 -2.40 -10.78 20.47
N MET A 230 -3.42 -9.93 20.58
CA MET A 230 -4.62 -10.21 21.37
C MET A 230 -5.38 -11.43 20.81
N ARG A 231 -5.58 -11.52 19.49
CA ARG A 231 -6.23 -12.69 18.86
C ARG A 231 -5.47 -13.99 19.17
N THR A 232 -4.15 -13.97 19.12
CA THR A 232 -3.32 -15.14 19.48
C THR A 232 -3.55 -15.54 20.94
N ARG A 233 -3.52 -14.58 21.87
CA ARG A 233 -3.74 -14.83 23.30
C ARG A 233 -5.16 -15.34 23.60
N MET A 234 -6.16 -14.91 22.83
CA MET A 234 -7.52 -15.45 22.92
C MET A 234 -7.59 -16.89 22.43
N MET A 235 -6.89 -17.23 21.34
CA MET A 235 -6.85 -18.58 20.78
C MET A 235 -6.11 -19.58 21.69
N ASP A 236 -5.01 -19.16 22.33
CA ASP A 236 -4.22 -20.01 23.22
C ASP A 236 -4.70 -20.02 24.69
N GLY A 237 -5.71 -19.21 25.01
CA GLY A 237 -6.32 -19.13 26.34
C GLY A 237 -5.51 -18.34 27.37
N SER A 238 -4.46 -17.62 26.96
CA SER A 238 -3.66 -16.77 27.87
C SER A 238 -4.20 -15.36 28.07
N ALA A 239 -5.22 -14.94 27.31
CA ALA A 239 -5.93 -13.67 27.52
C ALA A 239 -6.88 -13.79 28.73
N THR A 240 -6.79 -12.86 29.68
CA THR A 240 -7.71 -12.81 30.82
C THR A 240 -9.08 -12.24 30.39
N PRO A 241 -10.17 -12.56 31.10
CA PRO A 241 -11.48 -11.98 30.81
C PRO A 241 -11.50 -10.44 30.83
N ALA A 242 -10.71 -9.82 31.72
CA ALA A 242 -10.60 -8.37 31.81
C ALA A 242 -9.89 -7.75 30.59
N GLU A 243 -8.84 -8.41 30.07
CA GLU A 243 -8.16 -7.96 28.85
C GLU A 243 -9.06 -8.11 27.62
N ILE A 244 -9.86 -9.18 27.55
CA ILE A 244 -10.83 -9.39 26.46
C ILE A 244 -11.89 -8.28 26.49
N ALA A 245 -12.49 -8.02 27.66
CA ALA A 245 -13.48 -6.97 27.81
C ALA A 245 -12.92 -5.59 27.43
N ALA A 246 -11.71 -5.25 27.89
CA ALA A 246 -11.07 -3.97 27.54
C ALA A 246 -10.78 -3.85 26.03
N PHE A 247 -10.36 -4.94 25.39
CA PHE A 247 -10.13 -4.98 23.94
C PHE A 247 -11.43 -4.81 23.15
N ASP A 248 -12.52 -5.47 23.58
CA ASP A 248 -13.84 -5.34 22.97
C ASP A 248 -14.39 -3.92 23.15
N ASP A 249 -14.22 -3.31 24.32
CA ASP A 249 -14.60 -1.92 24.59
C ASP A 249 -13.84 -0.93 23.67
N GLU A 250 -12.51 -1.10 23.51
CA GLU A 250 -11.71 -0.29 22.59
C GLU A 250 -12.18 -0.47 21.13
N ALA A 251 -12.44 -1.71 20.71
CA ALA A 251 -12.91 -2.04 19.37
C ALA A 251 -14.30 -1.44 19.09
N ASN A 252 -15.23 -1.54 20.05
CA ASN A 252 -16.57 -0.96 19.94
C ASN A 252 -16.52 0.57 19.90
N ALA A 253 -15.73 1.20 20.79
CA ALA A 253 -15.56 2.65 20.78
C ALA A 253 -14.97 3.15 19.45
N ARG A 254 -14.03 2.39 18.86
CA ARG A 254 -13.49 2.69 17.53
C ARG A 254 -14.54 2.51 16.43
N ALA A 255 -15.30 1.43 16.46
CA ALA A 255 -16.38 1.17 15.50
C ALA A 255 -17.45 2.28 15.54
N ASP A 256 -17.82 2.75 16.73
CA ASP A 256 -18.76 3.86 16.92
C ASP A 256 -18.22 5.17 16.36
N ARG A 257 -16.93 5.46 16.56
CA ARG A 257 -16.26 6.63 15.95
C ARG A 257 -16.29 6.55 14.43
N MET A 258 -15.89 5.41 13.85
CA MET A 258 -15.90 5.23 12.39
C MET A 258 -17.32 5.33 11.82
N SER A 259 -18.33 4.83 12.53
CA SER A 259 -19.73 4.92 12.13
C SER A 259 -20.28 6.35 12.21
N ARG A 260 -19.80 7.18 13.15
CA ARG A 260 -20.11 8.62 13.17
C ARG A 260 -19.45 9.34 12.00
N ASN A 261 -18.15 9.16 11.82
CA ASN A 261 -17.41 9.81 10.75
C ASN A 261 -17.95 9.44 9.36
N LEU A 262 -18.34 8.18 9.17
CA LEU A 262 -18.98 7.76 7.91
C LEU A 262 -20.31 8.48 7.69
N ARG A 263 -21.13 8.68 8.74
CA ARG A 263 -22.39 9.42 8.62
C ARG A 263 -22.18 10.89 8.28
N ASP A 264 -21.15 11.51 8.86
CA ASP A 264 -20.79 12.89 8.59
C ASP A 264 -20.30 13.03 7.13
N LEU A 265 -19.42 12.13 6.68
CA LEU A 265 -18.99 12.08 5.27
C LEU A 265 -20.15 11.82 4.32
N THR A 266 -21.07 10.91 4.64
CA THR A 266 -22.26 10.67 3.81
C THR A 266 -23.09 11.94 3.64
N SER A 267 -23.24 12.72 4.71
CA SER A 267 -24.00 13.98 4.66
C SER A 267 -23.32 14.98 3.72
N ASP A 268 -22.00 15.11 3.80
CA ASP A 268 -21.21 15.99 2.93
C ASP A 268 -21.21 15.50 1.46
N ILE A 269 -21.13 14.19 1.23
CA ILE A 269 -21.27 13.56 -0.10
C ILE A 269 -22.63 13.90 -0.71
N ILE A 270 -23.71 13.81 0.07
CA ILE A 270 -25.06 14.12 -0.41
C ILE A 270 -25.18 15.63 -0.70
N GLU A 271 -24.63 16.50 0.15
CA GLU A 271 -24.64 17.94 -0.07
C GLU A 271 -23.99 18.31 -1.41
N HIS A 272 -22.86 17.68 -1.74
CA HIS A 272 -22.10 17.93 -2.97
C HIS A 272 -22.44 16.97 -4.13
N ARG A 273 -23.53 16.20 -4.04
CA ARG A 273 -23.86 15.13 -5.02
C ARG A 273 -23.93 15.57 -6.48
N ALA A 274 -24.26 16.84 -6.74
CA ALA A 274 -24.31 17.40 -8.08
C ALA A 274 -22.94 17.84 -8.64
N GLU A 275 -21.88 17.78 -7.82
CA GLU A 275 -20.50 18.10 -8.22
C GLU A 275 -19.70 16.84 -8.57
N PRO A 276 -18.67 16.95 -9.43
CA PRO A 276 -17.76 15.84 -9.72
C PRO A 276 -17.04 15.36 -8.45
N MET A 277 -17.10 14.05 -8.18
CA MET A 277 -16.49 13.47 -6.98
C MET A 277 -15.91 12.07 -7.20
N ILE A 278 -14.98 11.70 -6.33
CA ILE A 278 -14.47 10.34 -6.16
C ILE A 278 -14.81 9.89 -4.75
N VAL A 279 -15.53 8.78 -4.62
CA VAL A 279 -15.72 8.08 -3.34
C VAL A 279 -14.91 6.79 -3.41
N MET A 280 -13.87 6.69 -2.58
CA MET A 280 -12.93 5.57 -2.61
C MET A 280 -12.99 4.80 -1.29
N GLY A 281 -13.35 3.52 -1.36
CA GLY A 281 -13.47 2.66 -0.18
C GLY A 281 -13.85 1.24 -0.53
N VAL A 282 -14.24 0.47 0.47
CA VAL A 282 -14.72 -0.91 0.28
C VAL A 282 -16.24 -0.96 0.09
N TRP A 283 -16.73 -2.04 -0.49
CA TRP A 283 -18.15 -2.20 -0.83
C TRP A 283 -19.10 -2.01 0.36
N THR A 284 -18.73 -2.50 1.55
CA THR A 284 -19.57 -2.38 2.75
C THR A 284 -19.79 -0.92 3.17
N GLN A 285 -18.80 -0.05 2.98
CA GLN A 285 -18.92 1.37 3.27
C GLN A 285 -19.80 2.07 2.24
N HIS A 286 -19.64 1.74 0.95
CA HIS A 286 -20.52 2.25 -0.12
C HIS A 286 -21.97 1.86 0.10
N TRP A 287 -22.22 0.62 0.53
CA TRP A 287 -23.55 0.15 0.88
C TRP A 287 -24.16 0.92 2.05
N ALA A 288 -23.37 1.26 3.07
CA ALA A 288 -23.83 2.08 4.18
C ALA A 288 -24.15 3.53 3.75
N ILE A 289 -23.29 4.15 2.93
CA ILE A 289 -23.54 5.47 2.33
C ILE A 289 -24.85 5.45 1.52
N MET A 290 -25.04 4.45 0.66
CA MET A 290 -26.23 4.30 -0.17
C MET A 290 -27.51 4.14 0.66
N GLN A 291 -27.48 3.33 1.74
CA GLN A 291 -28.63 3.19 2.64
C GLN A 291 -28.99 4.51 3.31
N GLN A 292 -28.00 5.21 3.87
CA GLN A 292 -28.22 6.49 4.54
C GLN A 292 -28.69 7.57 3.54
N ALA A 293 -28.18 7.59 2.31
CA ALA A 293 -28.64 8.49 1.27
C ALA A 293 -30.12 8.29 0.93
N ARG A 294 -30.58 7.03 0.85
CA ARG A 294 -32.00 6.70 0.65
C ARG A 294 -32.86 7.13 1.84
N GLU A 295 -32.40 6.93 3.07
CA GLU A 295 -33.09 7.39 4.28
C GLU A 295 -33.24 8.92 4.31
N LEU A 296 -32.25 9.64 3.79
CA LEU A 296 -32.25 11.10 3.64
C LEU A 296 -33.02 11.57 2.39
N GLY A 297 -33.64 10.66 1.64
CA GLY A 297 -34.50 10.99 0.51
C GLY A 297 -33.77 11.26 -0.82
N CYS A 298 -32.49 10.91 -0.94
CA CYS A 298 -31.77 10.99 -2.20
C CYS A 298 -32.29 9.93 -3.18
N ALA A 299 -32.83 10.37 -4.32
CA ALA A 299 -33.31 9.47 -5.36
C ALA A 299 -32.16 8.92 -6.23
N ASP A 300 -32.44 7.81 -6.93
CA ASP A 300 -31.52 7.23 -7.90
C ASP A 300 -31.27 8.24 -9.05
N GLY A 301 -30.00 8.44 -9.41
CA GLY A 301 -29.60 9.34 -10.50
C GLY A 301 -29.43 10.81 -10.13
N GLU A 302 -29.52 11.19 -8.85
CA GLU A 302 -29.25 12.57 -8.40
C GLU A 302 -27.76 12.95 -8.38
N PHE A 303 -26.86 11.98 -8.48
CA PHE A 303 -25.42 12.24 -8.48
C PHE A 303 -24.93 12.69 -9.85
N HIS A 304 -23.87 13.51 -9.86
CA HIS A 304 -23.15 13.85 -11.08
C HIS A 304 -22.72 12.57 -11.83
N PRO A 305 -22.95 12.47 -13.15
CA PRO A 305 -22.64 11.29 -13.96
C PRO A 305 -21.14 11.00 -14.09
#